data_AF-E1KWH0-F1
#
_entry.id   AF-E1KWH0-F1
#
_cell.length_a   1.000
_cell.length_b   1.000
_cell.length_c   1.000
_cell.angle_alpha   90.00
_cell.angle_beta   90.00
_cell.angle_gamma   90.00
#
_symmetry.space_group_name_H-M   'P 1'
#
loop_
_entity.id
_entity.type
_entity.pdbx_description
1 polymer ?
#
loop_
_entity_poly.entity_id
_entity_poly.type
_entity_poly.pdbx_seq_one_letter_code
_entity_poly.pdbx_strand_id
1 'polypeptide(L)'
;MIKIMLDAGHGAGRNFNRGSVIGNEGDNNYKYSLVLKRELEKYGFYVGTTRNSITDNPSLSARGNKAKGYDLFISLHSNAASSSVRGIEIYGDINANSPTLMKNLCNNISKAIGTKNRGVRWRTRNPERFYVQPTSPGGSNYYGVLYSNKAKLGMLIEHVFHTNMQDCKLYVEKRKEIAQATADTIAQFYGLKKMSRPQTKVKGVAKLELTKEQKDSVKNTVVTYLDDEYQKAYIIAQEHKALLAPAAFNFDFGRMVKSGDTIIAVGCDHLGKIEGKSYGLTGYATYHVKATDKAEDFNKDRSKFLVRKK
;
A
#
# COMPACT_ATOMS: atom_id res chain seq x y z
N MET A 1 -2.00 -23.98 -3.74
CA MET A 1 -1.49 -22.63 -3.44
C MET A 1 -2.52 -21.90 -2.60
N ILE A 2 -2.14 -21.37 -1.43
CA ILE A 2 -3.07 -20.70 -0.51
C ILE A 2 -3.34 -19.27 -1.02
N LYS A 3 -4.62 -18.89 -1.06
CA LYS A 3 -5.10 -17.60 -1.57
C LYS A 3 -5.62 -16.71 -0.44
N ILE A 4 -5.11 -15.48 -0.35
CA ILE A 4 -5.50 -14.48 0.64
C ILE A 4 -6.09 -13.25 -0.06
N MET A 5 -7.28 -12.82 0.34
CA MET A 5 -7.90 -11.58 -0.13
C MET A 5 -7.73 -10.50 0.93
N LEU A 6 -7.03 -9.43 0.57
CA LEU A 6 -6.88 -8.25 1.41
C LEU A 6 -7.92 -7.19 1.04
N ASP A 7 -8.72 -6.78 2.01
CA ASP A 7 -9.70 -5.72 1.85
C ASP A 7 -9.27 -4.47 2.62
N ALA A 8 -8.76 -3.46 1.92
CA ALA A 8 -8.46 -2.17 2.55
C ALA A 8 -9.76 -1.39 2.78
N GLY A 9 -10.19 -1.30 4.04
CA GLY A 9 -11.42 -0.64 4.45
C GLY A 9 -11.53 0.80 3.96
N HIS A 10 -12.77 1.26 3.70
CA HIS A 10 -13.11 2.61 3.25
C HIS A 10 -12.53 3.02 1.87
N GLY A 11 -12.62 4.31 1.55
CA GLY A 11 -12.15 4.96 0.31
C GLY A 11 -11.16 6.10 0.58
N ALA A 12 -10.71 6.78 -0.46
CA ALA A 12 -9.61 7.77 -0.37
C ALA A 12 -10.02 9.19 0.03
N GLY A 13 -9.13 9.90 0.73
CA GLY A 13 -9.29 11.33 0.97
C GLY A 13 -10.34 11.71 2.02
N ARG A 14 -10.56 13.01 2.19
CA ARG A 14 -11.30 13.57 3.36
C ARG A 14 -12.72 13.02 3.51
N ASN A 15 -13.44 12.81 2.41
CA ASN A 15 -14.84 12.35 2.42
C ASN A 15 -15.02 10.95 3.02
N PHE A 16 -13.95 10.17 3.06
CA PHE A 16 -13.96 8.83 3.62
C PHE A 16 -13.15 8.72 4.91
N ASN A 17 -12.72 9.85 5.49
CA ASN A 17 -12.01 9.82 6.77
C ASN A 17 -13.01 9.57 7.90
N ARG A 18 -12.76 8.56 8.72
CA ARG A 18 -13.63 8.15 9.83
C ARG A 18 -13.19 8.70 11.20
N GLY A 19 -12.39 9.77 11.17
CA GLY A 19 -11.86 10.41 12.37
C GLY A 19 -10.37 10.15 12.61
N SER A 20 -9.65 9.66 11.60
CA SER A 20 -8.20 9.48 11.69
C SER A 20 -7.52 10.84 11.94
N VAL A 21 -6.66 10.88 12.96
CA VAL A 21 -5.91 12.08 13.34
C VAL A 21 -4.60 12.26 12.55
N ILE A 22 -4.16 11.23 11.81
CA ILE A 22 -3.08 11.33 10.82
C ILE A 22 -3.60 10.81 9.47
N GLY A 23 -3.82 11.73 8.54
CA GLY A 23 -4.33 11.42 7.22
C GLY A 23 -5.76 10.87 7.24
N ASN A 24 -6.06 10.02 6.27
CA ASN A 24 -7.36 9.37 6.10
C ASN A 24 -7.23 7.85 6.42
N GLU A 25 -8.24 7.29 7.08
CA GLU A 25 -8.25 5.86 7.42
C GLU A 25 -8.11 4.96 6.19
N GLY A 26 -8.91 5.19 5.15
CA GLY A 26 -8.92 4.37 3.95
C GLY A 26 -7.63 4.43 3.14
N ASP A 27 -6.93 5.56 3.14
CA ASP A 27 -5.62 5.75 2.53
C ASP A 27 -4.55 4.99 3.31
N ASN A 28 -4.61 5.06 4.65
CA ASN A 28 -3.70 4.31 5.51
C ASN A 28 -3.91 2.79 5.36
N ASN A 29 -5.16 2.34 5.30
CA ASN A 29 -5.52 0.93 5.07
C ASN A 29 -5.07 0.47 3.68
N TYR A 30 -5.23 1.29 2.64
CA TYR A 30 -4.77 0.97 1.29
C TYR A 30 -3.25 0.82 1.25
N LYS A 31 -2.51 1.82 1.77
CA LYS A 31 -1.04 1.78 1.86
C LYS A 31 -0.56 0.56 2.65
N TYR A 32 -1.21 0.22 3.76
CA TYR A 32 -0.89 -0.98 4.54
C TYR A 32 -1.14 -2.26 3.76
N SER A 33 -2.27 -2.37 3.05
CA SER A 33 -2.58 -3.57 2.25
C SER A 33 -1.50 -3.91 1.22
N LEU A 34 -0.89 -2.90 0.60
CA LEU A 34 0.19 -3.09 -0.37
C LEU A 34 1.47 -3.61 0.31
N VAL A 35 1.79 -3.13 1.52
CA VAL A 35 2.94 -3.61 2.28
C VAL A 35 2.69 -5.05 2.74
N LEU A 36 1.50 -5.34 3.28
CA LEU A 36 1.12 -6.67 3.72
C LEU A 36 1.12 -7.68 2.57
N LYS A 37 0.61 -7.30 1.39
CA LYS A 37 0.66 -8.11 0.18
C LYS A 37 2.08 -8.58 -0.14
N ARG A 38 3.04 -7.65 -0.15
CA ARG A 38 4.45 -7.98 -0.43
C ARG A 38 5.06 -8.91 0.62
N GLU A 39 4.72 -8.74 1.91
CA GLU A 39 5.24 -9.60 2.97
C GLU A 39 4.63 -11.02 2.89
N LEU A 40 3.34 -11.14 2.60
CA LEU A 40 2.68 -12.44 2.38
C LEU A 40 3.24 -13.16 1.16
N GLU A 41 3.46 -12.46 0.05
CA GLU A 41 3.98 -13.08 -1.18
C GLU A 41 5.38 -13.70 -1.00
N LYS A 42 6.16 -13.30 0.00
CA LYS A 42 7.44 -13.95 0.35
C LYS A 42 7.29 -15.40 0.82
N TYR A 43 6.10 -15.80 1.22
CA TYR A 43 5.76 -17.16 1.65
C TYR A 43 5.08 -17.99 0.56
N GLY A 44 4.92 -17.45 -0.66
CA GLY A 44 4.25 -18.14 -1.77
C GLY A 44 2.72 -18.07 -1.71
N PHE A 45 2.16 -17.20 -0.87
CA PHE A 45 0.74 -16.88 -0.91
C PHE A 45 0.38 -16.18 -2.23
N TYR A 46 -0.75 -16.54 -2.82
CA TYR A 46 -1.39 -15.70 -3.84
C TYR A 46 -2.25 -14.66 -3.13
N VAL A 47 -1.97 -13.37 -3.35
CA VAL A 47 -2.64 -12.30 -2.62
C VAL A 47 -3.46 -11.43 -3.56
N GLY A 48 -4.78 -11.43 -3.40
CA GLY A 48 -5.69 -10.50 -4.05
C GLY A 48 -5.91 -9.25 -3.22
N THR A 49 -6.34 -8.15 -3.85
CA THR A 49 -6.81 -6.94 -3.17
C THR A 49 -8.22 -6.59 -3.62
N THR A 50 -9.06 -6.04 -2.74
CA THR A 50 -10.40 -5.57 -3.14
C THR A 50 -10.35 -4.27 -3.94
N ARG A 51 -9.39 -3.40 -3.64
CA ARG A 51 -9.10 -2.13 -4.32
C ARG A 51 -7.88 -2.29 -5.24
N ASN A 52 -8.01 -1.88 -6.49
CA ASN A 52 -6.92 -1.87 -7.48
C ASN A 52 -6.21 -0.50 -7.51
N SER A 53 -6.96 0.57 -7.24
CA SER A 53 -6.48 1.93 -7.04
C SER A 53 -6.79 2.42 -5.62
N ILE A 54 -6.02 3.40 -5.13
CA ILE A 54 -6.32 4.07 -3.86
C ILE A 54 -7.70 4.75 -3.91
N THR A 55 -8.13 5.25 -5.06
CA THR A 55 -9.43 5.93 -5.21
C THR A 55 -10.63 4.98 -5.21
N ASP A 56 -10.41 3.66 -5.35
CA ASP A 56 -11.50 2.69 -5.35
C ASP A 56 -12.18 2.62 -3.98
N ASN A 57 -13.51 2.52 -3.99
CA ASN A 57 -14.30 2.25 -2.80
C ASN A 57 -15.47 1.30 -3.13
N PRO A 58 -15.19 0.01 -3.41
CA PRO A 58 -16.23 -0.96 -3.72
C PRO A 58 -17.22 -1.11 -2.55
N SER A 59 -18.46 -1.54 -2.86
CA SER A 59 -19.47 -1.81 -1.82
C SER A 59 -19.03 -2.95 -0.90
N LEU A 60 -19.57 -3.01 0.32
CA LEU A 60 -19.25 -4.06 1.29
C LEU A 60 -19.53 -5.46 0.73
N SER A 61 -20.61 -5.60 -0.04
CA SER A 61 -20.97 -6.84 -0.74
C SER A 61 -19.95 -7.21 -1.81
N ALA A 62 -19.56 -6.26 -2.66
CA ALA A 62 -18.56 -6.49 -3.70
C ALA A 62 -17.20 -6.93 -3.11
N ARG A 63 -16.79 -6.33 -1.99
CA ARG A 63 -15.55 -6.69 -1.27
C ARG A 63 -15.56 -8.15 -0.82
N GLY A 64 -16.62 -8.58 -0.13
CA GLY A 64 -16.75 -9.96 0.34
C GLY A 64 -16.90 -10.97 -0.79
N ASN A 65 -17.67 -10.65 -1.83
CA ASN A 65 -17.85 -11.51 -3.00
C ASN A 65 -16.55 -11.72 -3.79
N LYS A 66 -15.65 -10.73 -3.84
CA LYS A 66 -14.34 -10.86 -4.49
C LYS A 66 -13.47 -11.95 -3.85
N ALA A 67 -13.74 -12.30 -2.59
CA ALA A 67 -13.03 -13.35 -1.86
C ALA A 67 -13.52 -14.77 -2.19
N LYS A 68 -14.45 -14.94 -3.13
CA LYS A 68 -14.92 -16.27 -3.55
C LYS A 68 -13.75 -17.14 -4.04
N GLY A 69 -13.60 -18.32 -3.44
CA GLY A 69 -12.51 -19.26 -3.75
C GLY A 69 -11.16 -18.91 -3.11
N TYR A 70 -11.13 -17.96 -2.18
CA TYR A 70 -9.96 -17.68 -1.33
C TYR A 70 -10.02 -18.47 -0.02
N ASP A 71 -8.86 -18.75 0.56
CA ASP A 71 -8.74 -19.46 1.83
C ASP A 71 -8.91 -18.52 3.02
N LEU A 72 -8.47 -17.26 2.87
CA LEU A 72 -8.55 -16.25 3.92
C LEU A 72 -8.93 -14.88 3.36
N PHE A 73 -9.93 -14.25 3.97
CA PHE A 73 -10.31 -12.86 3.77
C PHE A 73 -9.93 -12.03 5.01
N ILE A 74 -9.21 -10.93 4.80
CA ILE A 74 -8.81 -10.02 5.87
C ILE A 74 -9.23 -8.59 5.50
N SER A 75 -10.20 -8.05 6.22
CA SER A 75 -10.58 -6.65 6.13
C SER A 75 -9.70 -5.82 7.08
N LEU A 76 -9.01 -4.83 6.53
CA LEU A 76 -7.95 -4.06 7.18
C LEU A 76 -8.50 -2.68 7.56
N HIS A 77 -8.54 -2.42 8.86
CA HIS A 77 -9.10 -1.21 9.45
C HIS A 77 -8.24 -0.66 10.60
N SER A 78 -8.63 0.52 11.07
CA SER A 78 -8.25 1.03 12.39
C SER A 78 -9.50 1.62 13.05
N ASN A 79 -9.59 1.50 14.37
CA ASN A 79 -10.82 1.75 15.09
C ASN A 79 -10.94 3.21 15.53
N ALA A 80 -12.15 3.61 15.95
CA ALA A 80 -12.46 4.90 16.51
C ALA A 80 -13.10 4.74 17.90
N ALA A 81 -12.62 5.52 18.87
CA ALA A 81 -13.21 5.71 20.18
C ALA A 81 -12.75 7.07 20.75
N SER A 82 -12.89 7.30 22.06
CA SER A 82 -12.27 8.46 22.70
C SER A 82 -10.76 8.47 22.48
N SER A 83 -10.15 9.65 22.50
CA SER A 83 -8.73 9.86 22.18
C SER A 83 -7.75 9.16 23.14
N SER A 84 -8.22 8.64 24.27
CA SER A 84 -7.40 7.86 25.22
C SER A 84 -7.36 6.36 24.94
N VAL A 85 -8.26 5.83 24.10
CA VAL A 85 -8.34 4.41 23.80
C VAL A 85 -7.26 4.02 22.79
N ARG A 86 -6.62 2.87 23.05
CA ARG A 86 -5.53 2.32 22.25
C ARG A 86 -5.63 0.81 22.17
N GLY A 87 -5.00 0.25 21.13
CA GLY A 87 -4.77 -1.18 20.98
C GLY A 87 -5.27 -1.78 19.67
N ILE A 88 -4.94 -3.04 19.49
CA ILE A 88 -5.44 -3.89 18.40
C ILE A 88 -6.63 -4.71 18.89
N GLU A 89 -7.65 -4.86 18.05
CA GLU A 89 -8.71 -5.84 18.20
C GLU A 89 -9.07 -6.51 16.87
N ILE A 90 -9.52 -7.77 16.93
CA ILE A 90 -9.89 -8.53 15.74
C ILE A 90 -11.33 -9.02 15.89
N TYR A 91 -12.16 -8.70 14.90
CA TYR A 91 -13.51 -9.21 14.75
C TYR A 91 -13.51 -10.41 13.81
N GLY A 92 -13.95 -11.57 14.31
CA GLY A 92 -14.06 -12.78 13.50
C GLY A 92 -15.37 -12.80 12.70
N ASP A 93 -15.32 -13.38 11.50
CA ASP A 93 -16.54 -13.86 10.85
C ASP A 93 -17.21 -14.87 11.79
N ILE A 94 -18.51 -14.72 12.04
CA ILE A 94 -19.24 -15.62 12.95
C ILE A 94 -19.19 -17.08 12.49
N ASN A 95 -19.28 -17.33 11.18
CA ASN A 95 -19.45 -18.68 10.64
C ASN A 95 -18.18 -19.23 9.95
N ALA A 96 -17.23 -18.36 9.60
CA ALA A 96 -16.02 -18.72 8.89
C ALA A 96 -14.77 -18.18 9.60
N ASN A 97 -14.43 -18.69 10.78
CA ASN A 97 -13.31 -18.18 11.58
C ASN A 97 -12.37 -19.25 12.12
N SER A 98 -11.21 -18.78 12.57
CA SER A 98 -10.23 -19.55 13.34
C SER A 98 -9.81 -18.71 14.55
N PRO A 99 -10.35 -18.98 15.76
CA PRO A 99 -10.00 -18.23 16.96
C PRO A 99 -8.51 -18.32 17.28
N THR A 100 -7.87 -19.46 16.99
CA THR A 100 -6.42 -19.66 17.18
C THR A 100 -5.60 -18.71 16.31
N LEU A 101 -5.90 -18.63 15.00
CA LEU A 101 -5.22 -17.70 14.09
C LEU A 101 -5.42 -16.24 14.55
N MET A 102 -6.65 -15.87 14.89
CA MET A 102 -6.98 -14.51 15.31
C MET A 102 -6.28 -14.12 16.61
N LYS A 103 -6.24 -15.01 17.62
CA LYS A 103 -5.55 -14.74 18.89
C LYS A 103 -4.05 -14.55 18.68
N ASN A 104 -3.44 -15.41 17.85
CA ASN A 104 -2.03 -15.30 17.52
C ASN A 104 -1.72 -13.99 16.77
N LEU A 105 -2.57 -13.61 15.80
CA LEU A 105 -2.43 -12.34 15.08
C LEU A 105 -2.51 -11.14 16.03
N CYS A 106 -3.56 -11.10 16.86
CA CYS A 106 -3.78 -9.99 17.80
C CYS A 106 -2.59 -9.83 18.76
N ASN A 107 -2.10 -10.95 19.31
CA ASN A 107 -0.94 -10.96 20.20
C ASN A 107 0.37 -10.56 19.50
N ASN A 108 0.67 -11.15 18.33
CA ASN A 108 1.96 -10.94 17.67
C ASN A 108 2.06 -9.53 17.09
N ILE A 109 0.98 -8.98 16.52
CA ILE A 109 0.94 -7.59 16.05
C ILE A 109 1.07 -6.63 17.23
N SER A 110 0.33 -6.86 18.33
CA SER A 110 0.45 -6.04 19.55
C SER A 110 1.90 -5.97 20.05
N LYS A 111 2.58 -7.11 20.13
CA LYS A 111 4.00 -7.19 20.53
C LYS A 111 4.93 -6.47 19.54
N ALA A 112 4.71 -6.61 18.24
CA ALA A 112 5.56 -6.03 17.22
C ALA A 112 5.61 -4.49 17.27
N ILE A 113 4.50 -3.84 17.59
CA ILE A 113 4.43 -2.36 17.63
C ILE A 113 4.39 -1.76 19.03
N GLY A 114 4.15 -2.56 20.07
CA GLY A 114 4.03 -2.09 21.45
C GLY A 114 2.70 -1.36 21.71
N THR A 115 1.60 -1.85 21.15
CA THR A 115 0.24 -1.36 21.47
C THR A 115 -0.53 -2.38 22.32
N LYS A 116 -1.63 -1.95 22.97
CA LYS A 116 -2.44 -2.81 23.83
C LYS A 116 -3.08 -3.95 23.03
N ASN A 117 -3.02 -5.17 23.53
CA ASN A 117 -3.79 -6.29 23.00
C ASN A 117 -5.21 -6.24 23.60
N ARG A 118 -6.23 -6.00 22.80
CA ARG A 118 -7.64 -5.94 23.24
C ARG A 118 -8.42 -7.20 22.90
N GLY A 119 -7.74 -8.21 22.36
CA GLY A 119 -8.25 -9.53 22.10
C GLY A 119 -9.11 -9.67 20.85
N VAL A 120 -9.67 -10.87 20.74
CA VAL A 120 -10.55 -11.30 19.66
C VAL A 120 -12.00 -11.22 20.12
N ARG A 121 -12.89 -10.92 19.17
CA ARG A 121 -14.30 -10.66 19.47
C ARG A 121 -15.18 -10.97 18.26
N TRP A 122 -16.48 -11.09 18.52
CA TRP A 122 -17.50 -11.29 17.49
C TRP A 122 -18.60 -10.27 17.69
N ARG A 123 -19.28 -9.89 16.61
CA ARG A 123 -20.43 -8.97 16.68
C ARG A 123 -21.51 -9.44 15.73
N THR A 124 -22.71 -9.63 16.26
CA THR A 124 -23.86 -10.14 15.50
C THR A 124 -24.88 -9.05 15.24
N ARG A 125 -25.66 -9.23 14.16
CA ARG A 125 -26.82 -8.40 13.83
C ARG A 125 -28.09 -8.81 14.59
N ASN A 126 -28.07 -9.94 15.32
CA ASN A 126 -29.21 -10.36 16.13
C ASN A 126 -29.46 -9.32 17.24
N PRO A 127 -30.65 -8.71 17.33
CA PRO A 127 -30.97 -7.71 18.36
C PRO A 127 -30.70 -8.19 19.80
N GLU A 128 -30.94 -9.46 20.11
CA GLU A 128 -30.74 -10.05 21.44
C GLU A 128 -29.24 -10.22 21.79
N ARG A 129 -28.37 -10.26 20.78
CA ARG A 129 -26.94 -10.55 20.93
C ARG A 129 -26.05 -9.48 20.30
N PHE A 130 -26.62 -8.33 19.94
CA PHE A 130 -26.04 -7.28 19.08
C PHE A 130 -24.69 -6.72 19.58
N TYR A 131 -24.38 -6.99 20.83
CA TYR A 131 -23.16 -6.63 21.51
C TYR A 131 -21.94 -7.45 21.05
N VAL A 132 -20.78 -6.96 21.46
CA VAL A 132 -19.50 -7.61 21.27
C VAL A 132 -19.44 -8.86 22.16
N GLN A 133 -19.20 -10.02 21.55
CA GLN A 133 -19.15 -11.32 22.22
C GLN A 133 -17.69 -11.83 22.31
N PRO A 134 -17.31 -12.54 23.39
CA PRO A 134 -15.96 -13.08 23.59
C PRO A 134 -15.69 -14.39 22.82
N THR A 135 -16.74 -15.02 22.27
CA THR A 135 -16.69 -16.23 21.43
C THR A 135 -17.71 -16.09 20.30
N SER A 136 -17.57 -16.88 19.21
CA SER A 136 -18.55 -16.85 18.12
C SER A 136 -19.92 -17.32 18.62
N PRO A 137 -20.98 -16.49 18.55
CA PRO A 137 -22.29 -16.82 19.09
C PRO A 137 -23.22 -17.54 18.08
N GLY A 138 -22.74 -17.84 16.88
CA GLY A 138 -23.58 -18.23 15.74
C GLY A 138 -24.45 -17.08 15.21
N GLY A 139 -25.15 -17.31 14.09
CA GLY A 139 -26.05 -16.34 13.47
C GLY A 139 -25.37 -15.41 12.44
N SER A 140 -25.93 -14.20 12.29
CA SER A 140 -25.54 -13.28 11.21
C SER A 140 -24.49 -12.27 11.63
N ASN A 141 -23.45 -12.10 10.80
CA ASN A 141 -22.39 -11.10 10.97
C ASN A 141 -22.97 -9.67 11.03
N TYR A 142 -22.48 -8.86 11.98
CA TYR A 142 -22.78 -7.42 12.04
C TYR A 142 -22.07 -6.64 10.93
N TYR A 143 -20.77 -6.89 10.73
CA TYR A 143 -19.98 -6.17 9.73
C TYR A 143 -20.36 -6.64 8.33
N GLY A 144 -20.81 -5.71 7.47
CA GLY A 144 -21.30 -6.03 6.13
C GLY A 144 -20.27 -6.75 5.24
N VAL A 145 -18.97 -6.47 5.41
CA VAL A 145 -17.90 -7.18 4.70
C VAL A 145 -17.77 -8.64 5.13
N LEU A 146 -17.93 -8.93 6.43
CA LEU A 146 -17.92 -10.30 6.96
C LEU A 146 -19.22 -11.02 6.65
N TYR A 147 -20.36 -10.31 6.66
CA TYR A 147 -21.63 -10.86 6.18
C TYR A 147 -21.56 -11.33 4.73
N SER A 148 -20.83 -10.60 3.90
CA SER A 148 -20.69 -10.89 2.47
C SER A 148 -19.47 -11.77 2.14
N ASN A 149 -18.71 -12.20 3.14
CA ASN A 149 -17.48 -12.97 2.95
C ASN A 149 -17.78 -14.29 2.23
N LYS A 150 -16.97 -14.61 1.22
CA LYS A 150 -17.02 -15.87 0.45
C LYS A 150 -15.73 -16.69 0.51
N ALA A 151 -14.78 -16.31 1.36
CA ALA A 151 -13.58 -17.10 1.66
C ALA A 151 -13.85 -18.14 2.74
N LYS A 152 -12.96 -19.16 2.86
CA LYS A 152 -13.07 -20.21 3.89
C LYS A 152 -12.96 -19.67 5.31
N LEU A 153 -12.11 -18.67 5.52
CA LEU A 153 -11.93 -17.93 6.76
C LEU A 153 -12.05 -16.44 6.51
N GLY A 154 -12.62 -15.69 7.45
CA GLY A 154 -12.81 -14.24 7.39
C GLY A 154 -12.57 -13.56 8.73
N MET A 155 -11.91 -12.40 8.68
CA MET A 155 -11.76 -11.52 9.84
C MET A 155 -11.64 -10.07 9.42
N LEU A 156 -11.98 -9.16 10.34
CA LEU A 156 -11.73 -7.74 10.27
C LEU A 156 -10.74 -7.38 11.38
N ILE A 157 -9.61 -6.78 11.01
CA ILE A 157 -8.56 -6.39 11.95
C ILE A 157 -8.61 -4.88 12.11
N GLU A 158 -8.89 -4.45 13.33
CA GLU A 158 -8.70 -3.08 13.78
C GLU A 158 -7.29 -2.95 14.37
N HIS A 159 -6.32 -2.55 13.54
CA HIS A 159 -4.89 -2.65 13.89
C HIS A 159 -4.49 -1.75 15.07
N VAL A 160 -5.14 -0.60 15.18
CA VAL A 160 -4.93 0.45 16.18
C VAL A 160 -6.20 1.29 16.32
N PHE A 161 -6.22 2.29 17.21
CA PHE A 161 -7.26 3.33 17.23
C PHE A 161 -6.78 4.60 16.50
N HIS A 162 -7.36 4.93 15.35
CA HIS A 162 -6.96 6.09 14.55
C HIS A 162 -7.40 7.44 15.16
N THR A 163 -8.28 7.43 16.17
CA THR A 163 -8.63 8.61 16.97
C THR A 163 -7.59 8.90 18.07
N ASN A 164 -6.65 7.99 18.32
CA ASN A 164 -5.55 8.19 19.25
C ASN A 164 -4.25 8.50 18.50
N MET A 165 -3.60 9.60 18.86
CA MET A 165 -2.40 10.10 18.17
C MET A 165 -1.23 9.11 18.20
N GLN A 166 -0.99 8.45 19.34
CA GLN A 166 0.13 7.52 19.47
C GLN A 166 -0.08 6.27 18.61
N ASP A 167 -1.29 5.71 18.64
CA ASP A 167 -1.68 4.55 17.84
C ASP A 167 -1.67 4.86 16.34
N CYS A 168 -2.15 6.04 15.95
CA CYS A 168 -2.11 6.49 14.56
C CYS A 168 -0.66 6.62 14.06
N LYS A 169 0.27 7.16 14.87
CA LYS A 169 1.71 7.18 14.54
C LYS A 169 2.27 5.78 14.37
N LEU A 170 2.00 4.86 15.30
CA LEU A 170 2.46 3.47 15.21
C LEU A 170 2.00 2.80 13.91
N TYR A 171 0.75 3.00 13.51
CA TYR A 171 0.22 2.39 12.28
C TYR A 171 0.88 2.91 11.01
N VAL A 172 1.26 4.19 10.97
CA VAL A 172 1.92 4.81 9.82
C VAL A 172 3.42 4.49 9.80
N GLU A 173 4.11 4.65 10.92
CA GLU A 173 5.56 4.53 11.04
C GLU A 173 6.04 3.08 11.10
N LYS A 174 5.32 2.20 11.82
CA LYS A 174 5.67 0.78 11.98
C LYS A 174 4.90 -0.15 11.03
N ARG A 175 4.45 0.38 9.90
CA ARG A 175 3.60 -0.35 8.93
C ARG A 175 4.24 -1.66 8.45
N LYS A 176 5.56 -1.67 8.30
CA LYS A 176 6.32 -2.83 7.83
C LYS A 176 6.38 -3.93 8.90
N GLU A 177 6.59 -3.55 10.15
CA GLU A 177 6.65 -4.44 11.31
C GLU A 177 5.30 -5.11 11.55
N ILE A 178 4.21 -4.34 11.42
CA ILE A 178 2.85 -4.89 11.45
C ILE A 178 2.67 -5.91 10.32
N ALA A 179 3.04 -5.55 9.08
CA ALA A 179 2.89 -6.43 7.92
C ALA A 179 3.70 -7.73 8.06
N GLN A 180 4.92 -7.64 8.59
CA GLN A 180 5.79 -8.78 8.86
C GLN A 180 5.19 -9.68 9.94
N ALA A 181 4.76 -9.13 11.07
CA ALA A 181 4.12 -9.91 12.14
C ALA A 181 2.83 -10.61 11.66
N THR A 182 2.02 -9.92 10.85
CA THR A 182 0.82 -10.50 10.22
C THR A 182 1.20 -11.64 9.27
N ALA A 183 2.15 -11.43 8.36
CA ALA A 183 2.55 -12.42 7.37
C ALA A 183 3.20 -13.66 8.00
N ASP A 184 4.10 -13.45 8.97
CA ASP A 184 4.78 -14.52 9.71
C ASP A 184 3.76 -15.39 10.48
N THR A 185 2.77 -14.75 11.12
CA THR A 185 1.72 -15.46 11.85
C THR A 185 0.81 -16.29 10.92
N ILE A 186 0.43 -15.74 9.77
CA ILE A 186 -0.39 -16.45 8.78
C ILE A 186 0.40 -17.59 8.14
N ALA A 187 1.68 -17.37 7.83
CA ALA A 187 2.56 -18.43 7.32
C ALA A 187 2.69 -19.58 8.32
N GLN A 188 2.91 -19.29 9.60
CA GLN A 188 2.95 -20.30 10.65
C GLN A 188 1.64 -21.09 10.73
N PHE A 189 0.49 -20.42 10.63
CA PHE A 189 -0.83 -21.08 10.65
C PHE A 189 -1.02 -22.05 9.47
N TYR A 190 -0.54 -21.70 8.28
CA TYR A 190 -0.59 -22.57 7.10
C TYR A 190 0.60 -23.52 6.95
N GLY A 191 1.53 -23.57 7.92
CA GLY A 191 2.72 -24.42 7.86
C GLY A 191 3.71 -24.03 6.75
N LEU A 192 3.69 -22.79 6.28
CA LEU A 192 4.55 -22.30 5.22
C LEU A 192 5.85 -21.71 5.76
N LYS A 193 6.95 -21.97 5.06
CA LYS A 193 8.25 -21.34 5.32
C LYS A 193 8.47 -20.21 4.33
N LYS A 194 9.28 -19.21 4.70
CA LYS A 194 9.68 -18.16 3.73
C LYS A 194 10.28 -18.85 2.52
N MET A 195 9.83 -18.46 1.33
CA MET A 195 10.47 -18.93 0.12
C MET A 195 11.93 -18.49 0.19
N SER A 196 12.84 -19.44 0.11
CA SER A 196 14.22 -19.15 -0.20
C SER A 196 14.22 -18.65 -1.65
N ARG A 197 14.08 -17.34 -1.85
CA ARG A 197 14.74 -16.76 -3.01
C ARG A 197 16.21 -17.07 -2.80
N PRO A 198 16.90 -17.74 -3.73
CA PRO A 198 18.34 -17.70 -3.71
C PRO A 198 18.69 -16.20 -3.66
N GLN A 199 19.18 -15.72 -2.52
CA GLN A 199 20.13 -14.64 -2.59
C GLN A 199 21.30 -15.30 -3.27
N THR A 200 21.31 -15.24 -4.59
CA THR A 200 22.55 -15.41 -5.32
C THR A 200 23.48 -14.40 -4.68
N LYS A 201 24.41 -14.85 -3.83
CA LYS A 201 25.63 -14.08 -3.60
C LYS A 201 26.15 -13.89 -5.00
N VAL A 202 26.04 -12.66 -5.48
CA VAL A 202 26.66 -12.26 -6.72
C VAL A 202 28.16 -12.36 -6.47
N LYS A 203 28.71 -13.57 -6.63
CA LYS A 203 30.14 -13.80 -6.71
C LYS A 203 30.54 -13.26 -8.07
N GLY A 204 31.00 -12.01 -8.07
CA GLY A 204 31.49 -11.32 -9.26
C GLY A 204 30.51 -11.38 -10.44
N VAL A 205 29.57 -10.43 -10.52
CA VAL A 205 29.23 -10.00 -11.90
C VAL A 205 30.52 -9.35 -12.38
N ALA A 206 31.19 -9.98 -13.33
CA ALA A 206 31.98 -9.19 -14.26
C ALA A 206 31.01 -8.13 -14.79
N LYS A 207 31.40 -6.85 -14.66
CA LYS A 207 30.62 -5.74 -15.18
C LYS A 207 30.30 -6.08 -16.63
N LEU A 208 29.02 -6.33 -16.93
CA LEU A 208 28.61 -6.66 -18.28
C LEU A 208 28.86 -5.39 -19.10
N GLU A 209 29.91 -5.39 -19.91
CA GLU A 209 30.18 -4.31 -20.84
C GLU A 209 29.18 -4.44 -21.99
N LEU A 210 27.98 -3.91 -21.75
CA LEU A 210 26.93 -3.81 -22.76
C LEU A 210 27.45 -2.97 -23.92
N THR A 211 27.20 -3.42 -25.15
CA THR A 211 27.46 -2.62 -26.34
C THR A 211 26.60 -1.36 -26.30
N LYS A 212 26.97 -0.35 -27.10
CA LYS A 212 26.18 0.89 -27.20
C LYS A 212 24.73 0.61 -27.61
N GLU A 213 24.52 -0.31 -28.56
CA GLU A 213 23.18 -0.71 -29.01
C GLU A 213 22.37 -1.39 -27.90
N GLN A 214 23.00 -2.26 -27.11
CA GLN A 214 22.32 -2.90 -25.99
C GLN A 214 21.96 -1.90 -24.90
N LYS A 215 22.86 -0.94 -24.60
CA LYS A 215 22.57 0.18 -23.69
C LYS A 215 21.42 1.02 -24.22
N ASP A 216 21.40 1.32 -25.52
CA ASP A 216 20.34 2.11 -26.16
C ASP A 216 18.98 1.38 -26.14
N SER A 217 18.97 0.06 -26.30
CA SER A 217 17.73 -0.75 -26.29
C SER A 217 17.02 -0.81 -24.94
N VAL A 218 17.73 -0.54 -23.84
CA VAL A 218 17.18 -0.58 -22.47
C VAL A 218 16.96 0.81 -21.87
N LYS A 219 17.24 1.88 -22.63
CA LYS A 219 17.01 3.24 -22.18
C LYS A 219 15.52 3.48 -21.98
N ASN A 220 15.18 4.00 -20.80
CA ASN A 220 13.84 4.41 -20.48
C ASN A 220 13.72 5.93 -20.59
N THR A 221 12.54 6.38 -21.00
CA THR A 221 12.11 7.75 -20.75
C THR A 221 11.32 7.76 -19.46
N VAL A 222 11.62 8.69 -18.56
CA VAL A 222 10.90 8.86 -17.30
C VAL A 222 10.44 10.30 -17.17
N VAL A 223 9.15 10.45 -16.87
CA VAL A 223 8.53 11.74 -16.55
C VAL A 223 8.37 11.83 -15.03
N THR A 224 9.03 12.82 -14.43
CA THR A 224 8.94 13.10 -13.00
C THR A 224 8.23 14.42 -12.73
N TYR A 225 7.36 14.45 -11.72
CA TYR A 225 6.42 15.57 -11.56
C TYR A 225 6.12 15.90 -10.10
N LEU A 226 5.74 17.16 -9.85
CA LEU A 226 5.09 17.58 -8.61
C LEU A 226 3.61 17.23 -8.66
N ASP A 227 2.99 16.87 -7.53
CA ASP A 227 1.64 16.29 -7.49
C ASP A 227 0.56 17.16 -8.19
N ASP A 228 0.70 18.49 -8.14
CA ASP A 228 -0.15 19.48 -8.81
C ASP A 228 -0.02 19.49 -10.34
N GLU A 229 1.05 18.93 -10.88
CA GLU A 229 1.37 18.88 -12.30
C GLU A 229 1.08 17.50 -12.94
N TYR A 230 0.39 16.62 -12.22
CA TYR A 230 0.10 15.25 -12.66
C TYR A 230 -0.50 15.16 -14.06
N GLN A 231 -1.49 16.00 -14.40
CA GLN A 231 -2.18 15.91 -15.69
C GLN A 231 -1.24 16.24 -16.85
N LYS A 232 -0.41 17.28 -16.71
CA LYS A 232 0.60 17.67 -17.70
C LYS A 232 1.64 16.57 -17.86
N ALA A 233 2.13 16.04 -16.75
CA ALA A 233 3.08 14.94 -16.74
C ALA A 233 2.51 13.65 -17.38
N TYR A 234 1.23 13.36 -17.15
CA TYR A 234 0.54 12.23 -17.75
C TYR A 234 0.46 12.33 -19.27
N ILE A 235 0.07 13.50 -19.81
CA ILE A 235 0.01 13.74 -21.26
C ILE A 235 1.39 13.52 -21.90
N ILE A 236 2.43 14.10 -21.31
CA ILE A 236 3.82 13.93 -21.78
C ILE A 236 4.23 12.45 -21.68
N ALA A 237 3.89 11.76 -20.60
CA ALA A 237 4.27 10.36 -20.43
C ALA A 237 3.60 9.43 -21.46
N GLN A 238 2.33 9.68 -21.81
CA GLN A 238 1.64 8.91 -22.84
C GLN A 238 2.30 9.07 -24.21
N GLU A 239 2.58 10.30 -24.62
CA GLU A 239 3.18 10.59 -25.92
C GLU A 239 4.58 9.97 -26.06
N HIS A 240 5.40 10.05 -25.00
CA HIS A 240 6.78 9.56 -25.01
C HIS A 240 6.92 8.10 -24.55
N LYS A 241 5.81 7.39 -24.33
CA LYS A 241 5.77 6.02 -23.75
C LYS A 241 6.65 5.89 -22.50
N ALA A 242 6.62 6.93 -21.66
CA ALA A 242 7.52 7.10 -20.55
C ALA A 242 6.94 6.52 -19.25
N LEU A 243 7.83 6.10 -18.35
CA LEU A 243 7.44 5.79 -16.98
C LEU A 243 7.07 7.08 -16.25
N LEU A 244 5.92 7.11 -15.60
CA LEU A 244 5.43 8.25 -14.84
C LEU A 244 5.74 8.05 -13.33
N ALA A 245 6.50 8.96 -12.73
CA ALA A 245 6.99 8.82 -11.36
C ALA A 245 6.86 10.13 -10.56
N PRO A 246 6.12 10.18 -9.44
CA PRO A 246 6.07 11.40 -8.61
C PRO A 246 7.47 11.75 -8.08
N ALA A 247 7.81 13.04 -8.07
CA ALA A 247 9.12 13.54 -7.62
C ALA A 247 9.46 13.09 -6.19
N ALA A 248 8.45 12.97 -5.32
CA ALA A 248 8.60 12.54 -3.93
C ALA A 248 9.12 11.10 -3.75
N PHE A 249 9.03 10.24 -4.76
CA PHE A 249 9.44 8.84 -4.68
C PHE A 249 10.72 8.53 -5.48
N ASN A 250 11.42 9.57 -5.96
CA ASN A 250 12.35 9.40 -7.08
C ASN A 250 13.84 9.38 -6.67
N PHE A 251 14.26 8.33 -5.96
CA PHE A 251 15.56 8.26 -5.29
C PHE A 251 16.76 7.81 -6.17
N ASP A 252 16.58 7.37 -7.42
CA ASP A 252 17.65 6.69 -8.20
C ASP A 252 18.12 7.41 -9.48
N PHE A 253 17.82 8.71 -9.64
CA PHE A 253 18.19 9.46 -10.85
C PHE A 253 19.68 9.53 -11.14
N GLY A 254 20.53 9.49 -10.11
CA GLY A 254 21.99 9.46 -10.28
C GLY A 254 22.47 8.21 -11.02
N ARG A 255 21.73 7.09 -10.94
CA ARG A 255 22.02 5.88 -11.73
C ARG A 255 21.42 5.95 -13.12
N MET A 256 20.21 6.50 -13.26
CA MET A 256 19.53 6.67 -14.55
C MET A 256 20.29 7.60 -15.52
N VAL A 257 20.90 8.67 -15.00
CA VAL A 257 21.79 9.51 -15.81
C VAL A 257 23.00 8.71 -16.32
N LYS A 258 23.54 7.80 -15.49
CA LYS A 258 24.69 6.97 -15.85
C LYS A 258 24.34 5.89 -16.88
N SER A 259 23.11 5.40 -16.92
CA SER A 259 22.60 4.51 -17.99
C SER A 259 22.23 5.25 -19.27
N GLY A 260 22.15 6.59 -19.23
CA GLY A 260 21.76 7.42 -20.38
C GLY A 260 20.26 7.46 -20.62
N ASP A 261 19.46 7.17 -19.58
CA ASP A 261 18.00 7.32 -19.61
C ASP A 261 17.61 8.80 -19.77
N THR A 262 16.46 9.03 -20.40
CA THR A 262 15.93 10.39 -20.58
C THR A 262 15.03 10.74 -19.42
N ILE A 263 15.31 11.87 -18.76
CA ILE A 263 14.52 12.35 -17.62
C ILE A 263 13.84 13.64 -18.02
N ILE A 264 12.51 13.66 -17.98
CA ILE A 264 11.67 14.84 -18.21
C ILE A 264 11.10 15.26 -16.87
N ALA A 265 11.48 16.44 -16.38
CA ALA A 265 11.00 16.99 -15.13
C ALA A 265 9.87 17.99 -15.40
N VAL A 266 8.74 17.85 -14.71
CA VAL A 266 7.50 18.63 -14.93
C VAL A 266 7.06 19.33 -13.64
N GLY A 267 7.01 20.66 -13.68
CA GLY A 267 6.64 21.53 -12.56
C GLY A 267 7.73 22.53 -12.17
N CYS A 268 7.42 23.42 -11.22
CA CYS A 268 8.24 24.52 -10.66
C CYS A 268 9.10 25.35 -11.66
N ASP A 269 9.61 26.49 -11.22
CA ASP A 269 10.41 27.35 -12.11
C ASP A 269 11.88 26.91 -12.22
N HIS A 270 12.35 26.11 -11.26
CA HIS A 270 13.75 25.71 -11.12
C HIS A 270 13.90 24.23 -10.77
N LEU A 271 15.02 23.64 -11.19
CA LEU A 271 15.45 22.30 -10.77
C LEU A 271 16.28 22.38 -9.48
N GLY A 272 16.12 21.42 -8.58
CA GLY A 272 16.85 21.26 -7.32
C GLY A 272 17.19 19.80 -7.00
N LYS A 273 18.05 19.57 -6.00
CA LYS A 273 18.28 18.21 -5.47
C LYS A 273 17.13 17.80 -4.55
N ILE A 274 16.90 16.49 -4.43
CA ILE A 274 15.92 15.93 -3.50
C ILE A 274 16.51 15.98 -2.09
N GLU A 275 16.20 17.02 -1.32
CA GLU A 275 16.41 17.07 0.13
C GLU A 275 15.15 17.65 0.80
N GLY A 276 14.57 16.93 1.77
CA GLY A 276 13.29 17.30 2.41
C GLY A 276 13.38 18.68 3.11
N LYS A 277 12.36 19.53 3.17
CA LYS A 277 10.89 19.34 3.17
C LYS A 277 10.17 19.99 1.98
N SER A 278 10.87 20.20 0.86
CA SER A 278 10.27 20.64 -0.41
C SER A 278 10.73 19.66 -1.48
N TYR A 279 9.85 18.77 -1.94
CA TYR A 279 10.19 17.84 -3.01
C TYR A 279 10.54 18.65 -4.26
N GLY A 280 11.83 18.72 -4.62
CA GLY A 280 12.31 19.45 -5.78
C GLY A 280 12.37 18.56 -7.02
N LEU A 281 12.13 19.14 -8.20
CA LEU A 281 12.44 18.48 -9.47
C LEU A 281 13.94 18.34 -9.64
N THR A 282 14.40 17.13 -9.95
CA THR A 282 15.82 16.80 -9.95
C THR A 282 16.68 17.64 -10.91
N GLY A 283 17.82 18.15 -10.43
CA GLY A 283 18.88 18.74 -11.28
C GLY A 283 19.53 17.78 -12.28
N TYR A 284 19.12 16.50 -12.27
CA TYR A 284 19.57 15.47 -13.22
C TYR A 284 18.72 15.41 -14.51
N ALA A 285 17.70 16.27 -14.64
CA ALA A 285 16.78 16.22 -15.76
C ALA A 285 17.46 16.52 -17.12
N THR A 286 17.04 15.79 -18.16
CA THR A 286 17.39 16.06 -19.56
C THR A 286 16.56 17.22 -20.10
N TYR A 287 15.29 17.24 -19.73
CA TYR A 287 14.32 18.27 -20.10
C TYR A 287 13.61 18.80 -18.86
N HIS A 288 13.32 20.10 -18.83
CA HIS A 288 12.53 20.73 -17.78
C HIS A 288 11.34 21.47 -18.39
N VAL A 289 10.14 21.03 -18.01
CA VAL A 289 8.86 21.63 -18.37
C VAL A 289 8.30 22.32 -17.15
N LYS A 290 8.18 23.64 -17.18
CA LYS A 290 7.72 24.44 -16.04
C LYS A 290 6.21 24.35 -15.86
N ALA A 291 5.75 24.85 -14.71
CA ALA A 291 4.32 24.96 -14.41
C ALA A 291 3.57 25.85 -15.43
N THR A 292 4.23 26.89 -15.96
CA THR A 292 3.66 27.79 -16.98
C THR A 292 3.63 27.20 -18.39
N ASP A 293 4.39 26.13 -18.64
CA ASP A 293 4.53 25.55 -19.97
C ASP A 293 3.37 24.60 -20.28
N LYS A 294 2.98 24.52 -21.55
CA LYS A 294 1.96 23.58 -22.03
C LYS A 294 2.60 22.25 -22.46
N ALA A 295 1.92 21.14 -22.20
CA ALA A 295 2.40 19.81 -22.62
C ALA A 295 2.52 19.71 -24.15
N GLU A 296 1.60 20.34 -24.86
CA GLU A 296 1.54 20.37 -26.32
C GLU A 296 2.78 21.04 -26.93
N ASP A 297 3.28 22.10 -26.29
CA ASP A 297 4.48 22.81 -26.73
C ASP A 297 5.74 21.95 -26.55
N PHE A 298 5.83 21.20 -25.44
CA PHE A 298 6.89 20.23 -25.21
C PHE A 298 6.85 19.09 -26.23
N ASN A 299 5.67 18.55 -26.51
CA ASN A 299 5.50 17.45 -27.46
C ASN A 299 5.80 17.89 -28.90
N LYS A 300 5.49 19.15 -29.23
CA LYS A 300 5.78 19.73 -30.55
C LYS A 300 7.27 20.00 -30.76
N ASP A 301 7.96 20.54 -29.76
CA ASP A 301 9.40 20.87 -29.85
C ASP A 301 10.09 20.82 -28.49
N ARG A 302 10.51 19.62 -28.10
CA ARG A 302 11.23 19.39 -26.84
C ARG A 302 12.59 20.05 -26.74
N SER A 303 13.19 20.49 -27.86
CA SER A 303 14.55 21.06 -27.85
C SER A 303 14.63 22.36 -27.05
N LYS A 304 13.52 23.10 -26.98
CA LYS A 304 13.36 24.34 -26.20
C LYS A 304 13.42 24.12 -24.69
N PHE A 305 13.19 22.88 -24.26
CA PHE A 305 13.12 22.48 -22.86
C PHE A 305 14.38 21.77 -22.38
N LEU A 306 15.42 21.68 -23.24
CA LEU A 306 16.69 21.05 -22.88
C LEU A 306 17.36 21.79 -21.72
N VAL A 307 17.68 21.04 -20.68
CA VAL A 307 18.43 21.57 -19.54
C VAL A 307 19.89 21.73 -19.95
N ARG A 308 20.32 22.98 -20.13
CA ARG A 308 21.73 23.29 -20.38
C ARG A 308 22.50 23.11 -19.07
N LYS A 309 23.39 22.10 -19.02
CA LYS A 309 24.34 21.97 -17.92
C LYS A 309 25.33 23.12 -18.00
N LYS A 310 25.48 23.88 -16.91
CA LYS A 310 26.63 24.77 -16.71
C LYS A 310 27.86 23.92 -16.41
#